data_AF-A0A1M6BDF3-F1
#
_entry.id   AF-A0A1M6BDF3-F1
#
_cell.length_a   1.000
_cell.length_b   1.000
_cell.length_c   1.000
_cell.angle_alpha   90.00
_cell.angle_beta   90.00
_cell.angle_gamma   90.00
#
_symmetry.space_group_name_H-M   'P 1'
#
loop_
_entity.id
_entity.type
_entity.pdbx_description
1 polymer ?
#
loop_
_entity_poly.entity_id
_entity_poly.type
_entity_poly.pdbx_seq_one_letter_code
_entity_poly.pdbx_strand_id
1 'polypeptide(L)'
;MKTILIQVYSMFDNNNKIFAYKIILKLDPYLVALFNLCYDVFIKLENIMDDQDDIKHAVSIFSDDFYEMLGMNKNEYLDVDSQYTKEQFFYTLAIHLNSHYLRSETFISKLKTKDFLYYFKDKFSIYSTLPKKREVENSLNDKFKTINVIGEIIDNLNNEKLRDSIKSISTIYDLNKAGQYIKVTSQENLKPQLLYIKADVLNLEKLEMIDVDIENIWVNYEHELNNKLNFNPDNDEYYVIVDKESEDKSVIGIKVNDHILLKYNVDSKKYIKEENSNLHLWQLLKENYLRKRTQKLLYESELIQNFKEKSKEGDFNKLLCNLKHNLYIDRIVQIKADYQCFFEEFIVLKNLNDLSNFNFFLPDENVEKELLGIYTEQKIGKKYNLLHYLKHKDDRYTEGFVNSEPQRKEKLKVHILKAELSFYLVEKYYEDLIEDILTELNLDFVSNVELCIKGESKAEFDFVIFKDNKFYFLEAKTTLTKDNIYDTSKKYNNNIEYLKQITNTNLQDFTFILLGFLSDQNIDNYRYFFTDQTYNTPREEFAVTPYKFKVPFFGHQGLVLECIAEPELLKLKEFIKEICQI
;
A
#
# COMPACT_ATOMS: atom_id res chain seq x y z
N MET A 1 -32.69 16.75 -18.40
CA MET A 1 -31.82 16.79 -17.20
C MET A 1 -30.45 16.32 -17.63
N LYS A 2 -29.41 17.14 -17.44
CA LYS A 2 -28.02 16.78 -17.75
C LYS A 2 -27.56 15.69 -16.79
N THR A 3 -27.37 14.49 -17.30
CA THR A 3 -26.60 13.44 -16.63
C THR A 3 -25.18 13.97 -16.45
N ILE A 4 -24.83 14.33 -15.22
CA ILE A 4 -23.47 14.64 -14.86
C ILE A 4 -22.73 13.29 -14.88
N LEU A 5 -22.07 13.01 -16.01
CA LEU A 5 -20.93 12.11 -16.07
C LEU A 5 -19.89 12.69 -15.09
N ILE A 6 -19.94 12.23 -13.84
CA ILE A 6 -18.83 12.40 -12.92
C ILE A 6 -17.69 11.63 -13.58
N GLN A 7 -16.75 12.36 -14.18
CA GLN A 7 -15.44 11.82 -14.48
C GLN A 7 -14.92 11.20 -13.19
N VAL A 8 -14.77 9.87 -13.17
CA VAL A 8 -14.11 9.11 -12.11
C VAL A 8 -12.61 9.45 -12.17
N TYR A 9 -12.27 10.69 -11.83
CA TYR A 9 -10.90 11.09 -11.55
C TYR A 9 -10.56 10.65 -10.13
N SER A 10 -9.65 9.66 -10.06
CA SER A 10 -8.82 9.29 -8.91
C SER A 10 -9.49 9.30 -7.52
N MET A 11 -10.38 8.34 -7.26
CA MET A 11 -10.87 8.07 -5.90
C MET A 11 -9.94 7.17 -5.07
N PHE A 12 -8.91 6.57 -5.69
CA PHE A 12 -8.14 5.47 -5.12
C PHE A 12 -6.64 5.79 -5.04
N ASP A 13 -6.05 5.63 -3.85
CA ASP A 13 -4.60 5.70 -3.67
C ASP A 13 -3.99 4.35 -4.03
N ASN A 14 -3.60 4.19 -5.28
CA ASN A 14 -3.07 2.91 -5.73
C ASN A 14 -1.75 2.52 -5.02
N ASN A 15 -1.86 1.67 -4.00
CA ASN A 15 -0.72 1.10 -3.28
C ASN A 15 -0.06 -0.04 -4.05
N ASN A 16 -0.75 -0.70 -4.99
CA ASN A 16 -0.17 -1.74 -5.85
C ASN A 16 0.80 -1.17 -6.91
N LYS A 17 0.81 0.16 -7.11
CA LYS A 17 1.71 0.89 -8.01
C LYS A 17 1.60 0.46 -9.48
N ILE A 18 0.43 -0.04 -9.90
CA ILE A 18 0.18 -0.46 -11.30
C ILE A 18 -0.67 0.57 -12.03
N PHE A 19 -0.14 1.03 -13.17
CA PHE A 19 -0.72 2.10 -13.95
C PHE A 19 -0.92 1.62 -15.39
N ALA A 20 -2.02 2.03 -16.01
CA ALA A 20 -2.31 1.74 -17.41
C ALA A 20 -1.97 2.94 -18.29
N TYR A 21 -1.42 2.67 -19.46
CA TYR A 21 -1.03 3.69 -20.43
C TYR A 21 -1.47 3.29 -21.83
N LYS A 22 -2.07 4.22 -22.57
CA LYS A 22 -2.33 4.03 -24.00
C LYS A 22 -1.15 4.55 -24.79
N ILE A 23 -0.55 3.72 -25.63
CA ILE A 23 0.63 4.06 -26.43
C ILE A 23 0.27 4.18 -27.91
N ILE A 24 1.03 5.01 -28.62
CA ILE A 24 1.03 5.08 -30.07
C ILE A 24 2.46 5.13 -30.56
N LEU A 25 2.71 4.55 -31.72
CA LEU A 25 3.96 4.69 -32.45
C LEU A 25 3.82 5.86 -33.44
N LYS A 26 4.86 6.68 -33.54
CA LYS A 26 4.90 7.94 -34.32
C LYS A 26 6.00 7.91 -35.36
N LEU A 27 6.03 6.86 -36.17
CA LEU A 27 6.98 6.79 -37.26
C LEU A 27 6.45 7.43 -38.56
N ASP A 28 5.16 7.78 -38.65
CA ASP A 28 4.52 8.15 -39.93
C ASP A 28 5.30 9.17 -40.77
N PRO A 29 5.74 10.33 -40.23
CA PRO A 29 6.45 11.31 -41.05
C PRO A 29 7.81 10.79 -41.52
N TYR A 30 8.47 9.97 -40.69
CA TYR A 30 9.78 9.37 -41.00
C TYR A 30 9.65 8.25 -42.04
N LEU A 31 8.65 7.38 -41.89
CA LEU A 31 8.37 6.29 -42.82
C LEU A 31 7.94 6.83 -44.17
N VAL A 32 7.02 7.79 -44.21
CA VAL A 32 6.58 8.41 -45.47
C VAL A 32 7.76 9.10 -46.17
N ALA A 33 8.65 9.76 -45.43
CA ALA A 33 9.88 10.33 -46.03
C ALA A 33 10.80 9.24 -46.60
N LEU A 34 10.98 8.13 -45.90
CA LEU A 34 11.76 6.98 -46.39
C LEU A 34 11.13 6.36 -47.64
N PHE A 35 9.81 6.16 -47.65
CA PHE A 35 9.11 5.58 -48.79
C PHE A 35 9.19 6.47 -50.03
N ASN A 36 9.07 7.79 -49.87
CA ASN A 36 9.30 8.74 -50.96
C ASN A 36 10.75 8.69 -51.46
N LEU A 37 11.73 8.56 -50.57
CA LEU A 37 13.13 8.39 -50.98
C LEU A 37 13.33 7.09 -51.80
N CYS A 38 12.77 5.97 -51.34
CA CYS A 38 12.81 4.72 -52.08
C CYS A 38 12.15 4.86 -53.46
N TYR A 39 11.02 5.58 -53.54
CA TYR A 39 10.32 5.88 -54.78
C TYR A 39 11.17 6.71 -55.74
N ASP A 40 11.73 7.83 -55.28
CA ASP A 40 12.53 8.72 -56.10
C ASP A 40 13.78 8.02 -56.67
N VAL A 41 14.41 7.15 -55.88
CA VAL A 41 15.54 6.33 -56.32
C VAL A 41 15.08 5.28 -57.34
N PHE A 42 13.94 4.63 -57.10
CA PHE A 42 13.38 3.64 -58.02
C PHE A 42 13.05 4.24 -59.40
N ILE A 43 12.33 5.36 -59.44
CA ILE A 43 11.99 6.08 -60.68
C ILE A 43 13.25 6.44 -61.48
N LYS A 44 14.30 6.90 -60.81
CA LYS A 44 15.59 7.22 -61.44
C LYS A 44 16.32 5.99 -61.97
N LEU A 45 16.30 4.87 -61.24
CA LEU A 45 16.98 3.63 -61.65
C LEU A 45 16.29 3.00 -62.88
N GLU A 46 14.97 3.09 -62.95
CA GLU A 46 14.16 2.52 -64.05
C GLU A 46 13.97 3.49 -65.24
N ASN A 47 14.53 4.72 -65.16
CA ASN A 47 14.37 5.78 -66.16
C ASN A 47 12.90 6.07 -66.54
N ILE A 48 12.01 6.06 -65.55
CA ILE A 48 10.59 6.36 -65.76
C ILE A 48 10.44 7.87 -65.97
N MET A 49 9.90 8.28 -67.12
CA MET A 49 9.84 9.69 -67.56
C MET A 49 8.43 10.30 -67.54
N ASP A 50 7.39 9.51 -67.23
CA ASP A 50 5.98 9.94 -67.33
C ASP A 50 5.18 9.53 -66.09
N ASP A 51 4.46 10.49 -65.51
CA ASP A 51 3.93 10.50 -64.14
C ASP A 51 2.54 9.82 -64.03
N GLN A 52 2.01 9.28 -65.13
CA GLN A 52 0.61 8.87 -65.24
C GLN A 52 0.25 7.60 -64.45
N ASP A 53 1.22 6.90 -63.85
CA ASP A 53 1.02 5.63 -63.14
C ASP A 53 1.78 5.59 -61.78
N ASP A 54 1.89 6.75 -61.12
CA ASP A 54 2.66 6.97 -59.88
C ASP A 54 2.34 5.95 -58.76
N ILE A 55 1.05 5.61 -58.60
CA ILE A 55 0.59 4.64 -57.60
C ILE A 55 1.11 3.23 -57.89
N LYS A 56 1.10 2.81 -59.16
CA LYS A 56 1.54 1.48 -59.57
C LYS A 56 3.03 1.29 -59.37
N HIS A 57 3.82 2.33 -59.65
CA HIS A 57 5.24 2.35 -59.34
C HIS A 57 5.49 2.35 -57.83
N ALA A 58 4.68 3.05 -57.04
CA ALA A 58 4.81 3.03 -55.59
C ALA A 58 4.53 1.66 -54.98
N VAL A 59 3.52 0.95 -55.49
CA VAL A 59 3.14 -0.40 -55.07
C VAL A 59 4.14 -1.47 -55.54
N SER A 60 4.95 -1.22 -56.57
CA SER A 60 5.94 -2.20 -57.06
C SER A 60 7.27 -2.18 -56.31
N ILE A 61 7.49 -1.19 -55.43
CA ILE A 61 8.75 -0.99 -54.69
C ILE A 61 9.03 -2.14 -53.72
N PHE A 62 8.01 -2.65 -53.05
CA PHE A 62 8.14 -3.64 -51.99
C PHE A 62 7.78 -5.05 -52.48
N SER A 63 8.32 -6.06 -51.82
CA SER A 63 8.02 -7.47 -52.09
C SER A 63 6.60 -7.84 -51.69
N ASP A 64 6.09 -8.93 -52.26
CA ASP A 64 4.75 -9.45 -51.94
C ASP A 64 4.69 -9.95 -50.48
N ASP A 65 5.77 -10.59 -50.01
CA ASP A 65 5.95 -11.01 -48.62
C ASP A 65 5.80 -9.84 -47.63
N PHE A 66 6.23 -8.63 -48.01
CA PHE A 66 6.10 -7.44 -47.17
C PHE A 66 4.65 -6.99 -47.03
N TYR A 67 3.87 -7.04 -48.11
CA TYR A 67 2.45 -6.73 -48.07
C TYR A 67 1.67 -7.77 -47.27
N GLU A 68 2.01 -9.05 -47.43
CA GLU A 68 1.43 -10.15 -46.65
C GLU A 68 1.72 -9.99 -45.15
N MET A 69 2.96 -9.66 -44.78
CA MET A 69 3.37 -9.38 -43.40
C MET A 69 2.56 -8.24 -42.75
N LEU A 70 2.14 -7.25 -43.54
CA LEU A 70 1.35 -6.11 -43.09
C LEU A 70 -0.17 -6.34 -43.18
N GLY A 71 -0.59 -7.49 -43.70
CA GLY A 71 -2.00 -7.81 -43.98
C GLY A 71 -2.62 -6.86 -45.00
N MET A 72 -1.84 -6.33 -45.94
CA MET A 72 -2.28 -5.40 -46.96
C MET A 72 -2.54 -6.11 -48.29
N ASN A 73 -3.69 -5.86 -48.90
CA ASN A 73 -3.97 -6.35 -50.25
C ASN A 73 -3.51 -5.32 -51.29
N LYS A 74 -2.32 -5.52 -51.87
CA LYS A 74 -1.76 -4.57 -52.85
C LYS A 74 -2.65 -4.36 -54.09
N ASN A 75 -3.48 -5.34 -54.46
CA ASN A 75 -4.34 -5.24 -55.65
C ASN A 75 -5.45 -4.19 -55.49
N GLU A 76 -5.84 -3.85 -54.26
CA GLU A 76 -6.81 -2.78 -53.97
C GLU A 76 -6.31 -1.42 -54.50
N TYR A 77 -5.00 -1.20 -54.49
CA TYR A 77 -4.36 0.03 -54.95
C TYR A 77 -4.02 0.03 -56.44
N LEU A 78 -4.19 -1.11 -57.11
CA LEU A 78 -3.89 -1.30 -58.54
C LEU A 78 -5.17 -1.42 -59.38
N ASP A 79 -6.35 -1.38 -58.74
CA ASP A 79 -7.63 -1.53 -59.42
C ASP A 79 -7.98 -0.26 -60.22
N VAL A 80 -8.58 -0.43 -61.40
CA VAL A 80 -8.82 0.64 -62.38
C VAL A 80 -9.82 1.68 -61.85
N ASP A 81 -10.68 1.27 -60.91
CA ASP A 81 -11.66 2.12 -60.23
C ASP A 81 -11.14 2.75 -58.91
N SER A 82 -9.90 2.43 -58.50
CA SER A 82 -9.31 2.94 -57.26
C SER A 82 -8.82 4.39 -57.39
N GLN A 83 -9.20 5.27 -56.47
CA GLN A 83 -8.82 6.71 -56.47
C GLN A 83 -7.62 7.02 -55.56
N TYR A 84 -6.79 6.01 -55.22
CA TYR A 84 -5.69 6.20 -54.28
C TYR A 84 -4.50 6.92 -54.90
N THR A 85 -4.00 7.96 -54.22
CA THR A 85 -2.73 8.61 -54.59
C THR A 85 -1.54 7.90 -53.94
N LYS A 86 -0.34 8.10 -54.49
CA LYS A 86 0.93 7.63 -53.91
C LYS A 86 1.07 8.04 -52.44
N GLU A 87 0.73 9.29 -52.11
CA GLU A 87 0.84 9.82 -50.75
C GLU A 87 -0.13 9.11 -49.80
N GLN A 88 -1.36 8.85 -50.25
CA GLN A 88 -2.35 8.10 -49.46
C GLN A 88 -1.89 6.66 -49.25
N PHE A 89 -1.31 6.03 -50.26
CA PHE A 89 -0.72 4.70 -50.16
C PHE A 89 0.42 4.65 -49.14
N PHE A 90 1.41 5.54 -49.24
CA PHE A 90 2.54 5.58 -48.29
C PHE A 90 2.10 5.90 -46.87
N TYR A 91 1.10 6.77 -46.69
CA TYR A 91 0.52 7.03 -45.37
C TYR A 91 -0.16 5.79 -44.79
N THR A 92 -0.92 5.06 -45.61
CA THR A 92 -1.58 3.80 -45.20
C THR A 92 -0.54 2.74 -44.86
N LEU A 93 0.49 2.58 -45.70
CA LEU A 93 1.60 1.68 -45.46
C LEU A 93 2.29 1.96 -44.11
N ALA A 94 2.51 3.23 -43.77
CA ALA A 94 3.10 3.63 -42.50
C ALA A 94 2.21 3.27 -41.28
N ILE A 95 0.88 3.41 -41.39
CA ILE A 95 -0.07 3.03 -40.32
C ILE A 95 -0.04 1.51 -40.08
N HIS A 96 -0.06 0.73 -41.15
CA HIS A 96 0.02 -0.73 -41.07
C HIS A 96 1.35 -1.16 -40.45
N LEU A 97 2.46 -0.57 -40.89
CA LEU A 97 3.80 -0.83 -40.35
C LEU A 97 3.89 -0.51 -38.85
N ASN A 98 3.34 0.63 -38.42
CA ASN A 98 3.31 0.98 -37.00
C ASN A 98 2.56 -0.05 -36.16
N SER A 99 1.40 -0.48 -36.66
CA SER A 99 0.56 -1.46 -35.99
C SER A 99 1.24 -2.82 -35.94
N HIS A 100 1.92 -3.22 -37.02
CA HIS A 100 2.73 -4.43 -37.10
C HIS A 100 3.83 -4.44 -36.03
N TYR A 101 4.66 -3.39 -35.94
CA TYR A 101 5.76 -3.36 -34.97
C TYR A 101 5.30 -3.39 -33.52
N LEU A 102 4.21 -2.68 -33.20
CA LEU A 102 3.63 -2.73 -31.85
C LEU A 102 3.08 -4.13 -31.51
N ARG A 103 2.68 -4.93 -32.50
CA ARG A 103 2.21 -6.31 -32.32
C ARG A 103 3.31 -7.36 -32.39
N SER A 104 4.48 -6.99 -32.91
CA SER A 104 5.59 -7.92 -33.19
C SER A 104 6.16 -8.56 -31.92
N GLU A 105 6.51 -9.84 -32.02
CA GLU A 105 7.23 -10.56 -30.96
C GLU A 105 8.58 -9.91 -30.63
N THR A 106 9.21 -9.28 -31.62
CA THR A 106 10.45 -8.50 -31.43
C THR A 106 10.24 -7.38 -30.41
N PHE A 107 9.17 -6.59 -30.52
CA PHE A 107 8.86 -5.54 -29.55
C PHE A 107 8.46 -6.12 -28.19
N ILE A 108 7.57 -7.11 -28.20
CA ILE A 108 7.05 -7.76 -26.99
C ILE A 108 8.18 -8.37 -26.14
N SER A 109 9.15 -9.03 -26.78
CA SER A 109 10.31 -9.62 -26.09
C SER A 109 11.11 -8.57 -25.30
N LYS A 110 11.13 -7.30 -25.74
CA LYS A 110 11.80 -6.20 -25.02
C LYS A 110 11.03 -5.73 -23.79
N LEU A 111 9.73 -6.02 -23.71
CA LEU A 111 8.88 -5.64 -22.58
C LEU A 111 9.02 -6.57 -21.38
N LYS A 112 9.69 -7.73 -21.52
CA LYS A 112 9.99 -8.70 -20.45
C LYS A 112 10.95 -8.12 -19.40
N THR A 113 10.46 -7.16 -18.64
CA THR A 113 11.15 -6.51 -17.53
C THR A 113 10.17 -6.35 -16.37
N LYS A 114 10.67 -6.05 -15.17
CA LYS A 114 9.84 -5.75 -13.99
C LYS A 114 8.95 -4.51 -14.13
N ASP A 115 9.12 -3.73 -15.20
CA ASP A 115 8.42 -2.47 -15.39
C ASP A 115 7.04 -2.67 -16.04
N PHE A 116 6.83 -3.79 -16.74
CA PHE A 116 5.64 -4.03 -17.56
C PHE A 116 4.98 -5.36 -17.20
N LEU A 117 3.65 -5.35 -17.12
CA LEU A 117 2.87 -6.46 -16.60
C LEU A 117 2.01 -7.12 -17.69
N TYR A 118 1.15 -6.34 -18.34
CA TYR A 118 0.27 -6.82 -19.42
C TYR A 118 0.18 -5.80 -20.54
N TYR A 119 -0.06 -6.25 -21.77
CA TYR A 119 -0.23 -5.40 -22.94
C TYR A 119 -1.35 -5.91 -23.84
N PHE A 120 -2.38 -5.06 -24.01
CA PHE A 120 -3.45 -5.27 -24.97
C PHE A 120 -2.99 -4.75 -26.33
N LYS A 121 -2.64 -5.67 -27.23
CA LYS A 121 -2.05 -5.36 -28.55
C LYS A 121 -3.04 -4.76 -29.53
N ASP A 122 -4.35 -4.95 -29.34
CA ASP A 122 -5.40 -4.41 -30.20
C ASP A 122 -5.70 -2.93 -29.91
N LYS A 123 -5.67 -2.55 -28.63
CA LYS A 123 -5.91 -1.17 -28.15
C LYS A 123 -4.62 -0.40 -27.85
N PHE A 124 -3.48 -1.07 -27.97
CA PHE A 124 -2.16 -0.56 -27.58
C PHE A 124 -2.16 0.01 -26.15
N SER A 125 -2.68 -0.77 -25.20
CA SER A 125 -2.79 -0.37 -23.79
C SER A 125 -1.87 -1.24 -22.94
N ILE A 126 -0.90 -0.62 -22.26
CA ILE A 126 0.13 -1.30 -21.47
C ILE A 126 -0.04 -1.01 -19.98
N TYR A 127 0.12 -2.03 -19.14
CA TYR A 127 0.13 -1.93 -17.70
C TYR A 127 1.57 -1.94 -17.20
N SER A 128 1.93 -0.95 -16.38
CA SER A 128 3.31 -0.72 -15.93
C SER A 128 3.37 -0.37 -14.46
N THR A 129 4.48 -0.72 -13.81
CA THR A 129 4.80 -0.32 -12.44
C THR A 129 5.43 1.08 -12.35
N LEU A 130 5.78 1.68 -13.49
CA LEU A 130 6.32 3.02 -13.58
C LEU A 130 5.20 4.04 -13.39
N PRO A 131 5.29 4.96 -12.40
CA PRO A 131 4.19 5.84 -12.05
C PRO A 131 4.02 7.02 -13.00
N LYS A 132 5.11 7.46 -13.66
CA LYS A 132 5.09 8.67 -14.47
C LYS A 132 5.07 8.33 -15.95
N LYS A 133 4.22 9.04 -16.67
CA LYS A 133 4.13 9.01 -18.14
C LYS A 133 5.51 9.08 -18.80
N ARG A 134 6.35 10.03 -18.40
CA ARG A 134 7.68 10.25 -19.01
C ARG A 134 8.63 9.07 -18.78
N GLU A 135 8.55 8.40 -17.65
CA GLU A 135 9.37 7.23 -17.33
C GLU A 135 8.99 6.05 -18.23
N VAL A 136 7.69 5.83 -18.43
CA VAL A 136 7.14 4.83 -19.37
C VAL A 136 7.54 5.15 -20.80
N GLU A 137 7.34 6.40 -21.25
CA GLU A 137 7.73 6.84 -22.60
C GLU A 137 9.23 6.61 -22.85
N ASN A 138 10.09 7.01 -21.93
CA ASN A 138 11.54 6.81 -22.06
C ASN A 138 11.88 5.31 -22.13
N SER A 139 11.35 4.50 -21.20
CA SER A 139 11.61 3.06 -21.14
C SER A 139 11.17 2.34 -22.43
N LEU A 140 10.01 2.68 -22.97
CA LEU A 140 9.49 2.12 -24.22
C LEU A 140 10.32 2.57 -25.43
N ASN A 141 10.70 3.85 -25.50
CA ASN A 141 11.54 4.36 -26.58
C ASN A 141 12.93 3.72 -26.60
N ASP A 142 13.56 3.57 -25.43
CA ASP A 142 14.88 2.95 -25.32
C ASP A 142 14.85 1.48 -25.77
N LYS A 143 13.75 0.76 -25.47
CA LYS A 143 13.50 -0.59 -25.97
C LYS A 143 13.28 -0.61 -27.48
N PHE A 144 12.43 0.28 -28.00
CA PHE A 144 12.08 0.33 -29.42
C PHE A 144 13.27 0.70 -30.31
N LYS A 145 14.17 1.58 -29.86
CA LYS A 145 15.41 1.95 -30.58
C LYS A 145 16.32 0.76 -30.90
N THR A 146 16.19 -0.35 -30.18
CA THR A 146 16.97 -1.56 -30.44
C THR A 146 16.41 -2.42 -31.57
N ILE A 147 15.22 -2.07 -32.10
CA ILE A 147 14.55 -2.76 -33.20
C ILE A 147 15.00 -2.14 -34.52
N ASN A 148 15.52 -2.94 -35.44
CA ASN A 148 16.06 -2.47 -36.71
C ASN A 148 14.97 -2.26 -37.78
N VAL A 149 14.02 -1.37 -37.50
CA VAL A 149 12.85 -1.10 -38.37
C VAL A 149 13.25 -0.77 -39.80
N ILE A 150 14.21 0.15 -39.96
CA ILE A 150 14.71 0.60 -41.26
C ILE A 150 15.35 -0.54 -42.06
N GLY A 151 16.18 -1.38 -41.42
CA GLY A 151 16.83 -2.49 -42.10
C GLY A 151 15.81 -3.48 -42.65
N GLU A 152 14.78 -3.79 -41.88
CA GLU A 152 13.69 -4.70 -42.29
C GLU A 152 12.89 -4.15 -43.49
N ILE A 153 12.60 -2.85 -43.53
CA ILE A 153 11.97 -2.20 -44.70
C ILE A 153 12.86 -2.34 -45.94
N ILE A 154 14.16 -2.05 -45.80
CA ILE A 154 15.11 -2.09 -46.92
C ILE A 154 15.29 -3.51 -47.46
N ASP A 155 15.35 -4.51 -46.58
CA ASP A 155 15.50 -5.91 -46.97
C ASP A 155 14.25 -6.46 -47.70
N ASN A 156 13.11 -5.78 -47.58
CA ASN A 156 11.86 -6.07 -48.28
C ASN A 156 11.65 -5.26 -49.57
N LEU A 157 12.64 -4.50 -50.04
CA LEU A 157 12.59 -3.86 -51.35
C LEU A 157 12.74 -4.91 -52.46
N ASN A 158 11.88 -4.83 -53.48
CA ASN A 158 11.75 -5.83 -54.54
C ASN A 158 12.93 -5.83 -55.55
N ASN A 159 13.65 -4.71 -55.65
CA ASN A 159 14.76 -4.53 -56.60
C ASN A 159 16.12 -4.48 -55.87
N GLU A 160 17.04 -5.35 -56.25
CA GLU A 160 18.39 -5.46 -55.65
C GLU A 160 19.20 -4.17 -55.81
N LYS A 161 19.16 -3.54 -56.99
CA LYS A 161 19.86 -2.25 -57.24
C LYS A 161 19.28 -1.12 -56.40
N LEU A 162 17.96 -1.11 -56.20
CA LEU A 162 17.30 -0.15 -55.32
C LEU A 162 17.76 -0.39 -53.88
N ARG A 163 17.73 -1.64 -53.41
CA ARG A 163 18.19 -2.02 -52.08
C ARG A 163 19.62 -1.57 -51.82
N ASP A 164 20.55 -1.87 -52.71
CA ASP A 164 21.96 -1.47 -52.58
C ASP A 164 22.14 0.05 -52.59
N SER A 165 21.39 0.75 -53.45
CA SER A 165 21.41 2.22 -53.51
C SER A 165 20.94 2.84 -52.20
N ILE A 166 19.84 2.35 -51.62
CA ILE A 166 19.33 2.83 -50.33
C ILE A 166 20.30 2.46 -49.19
N LYS A 167 20.86 1.24 -49.18
CA LYS A 167 21.87 0.81 -48.18
C LYS A 167 23.12 1.68 -48.17
N SER A 168 23.50 2.24 -49.31
CA SER A 168 24.68 3.12 -49.43
C SER A 168 24.50 4.49 -48.74
N ILE A 169 23.26 4.88 -48.40
CA ILE A 169 22.96 6.16 -47.75
C ILE A 169 23.08 5.97 -46.23
N SER A 170 24.28 6.23 -45.70
CA SER A 170 24.63 5.99 -44.29
C SER A 170 23.72 6.69 -43.28
N THR A 171 23.20 7.87 -43.61
CA THR A 171 22.33 8.69 -42.74
C THR A 171 20.96 8.06 -42.47
N ILE A 172 20.51 7.12 -43.29
CA ILE A 172 19.20 6.47 -43.10
C ILE A 172 19.21 5.58 -41.84
N TYR A 173 20.36 5.00 -41.49
CA TYR A 173 20.49 4.13 -40.30
C TYR A 173 20.66 4.91 -38.99
N ASP A 174 21.10 6.18 -39.05
CA ASP A 174 21.19 7.06 -37.88
C ASP A 174 19.80 7.47 -37.36
N LEU A 175 18.78 7.43 -38.23
CA LEU A 175 17.40 7.75 -37.88
C LEU A 175 16.79 6.80 -36.84
N ASN A 176 17.31 5.56 -36.68
CA ASN A 176 16.86 4.59 -35.68
C ASN A 176 17.33 4.90 -34.25
N LYS A 177 18.35 5.76 -34.07
CA LYS A 177 19.01 5.95 -32.76
C LYS A 177 18.57 7.23 -32.04
N ALA A 178 18.12 8.25 -32.76
CA ALA A 178 17.89 9.59 -32.22
C ALA A 178 16.42 9.94 -31.93
N GLY A 179 15.45 9.14 -32.40
CA GLY A 179 14.03 9.50 -32.35
C GLY A 179 13.31 9.20 -31.04
N GLN A 180 12.19 9.89 -30.84
CA GLN A 180 11.12 9.51 -29.91
C GLN A 180 9.95 8.96 -30.72
N TYR A 181 9.86 7.63 -30.78
CA TYR A 181 8.91 6.90 -31.61
C TYR A 181 7.63 6.59 -30.85
N ILE A 182 7.73 6.17 -29.59
CA ILE A 182 6.56 5.82 -28.78
C ILE A 182 6.11 7.03 -27.97
N LYS A 183 4.82 7.36 -28.05
CA LYS A 183 4.17 8.38 -27.23
C LYS A 183 3.06 7.75 -26.39
N VAL A 184 3.00 8.13 -25.12
CA VAL A 184 1.86 7.82 -24.25
C VAL A 184 0.79 8.89 -24.44
N THR A 185 -0.41 8.46 -24.82
CA THR A 185 -1.55 9.32 -25.18
C THR A 185 -2.59 9.44 -24.07
N SER A 186 -2.66 8.45 -23.18
CA SER A 186 -3.54 8.52 -22.02
C SER A 186 -3.13 9.67 -21.08
N GLN A 187 -4.10 10.18 -20.34
CA GLN A 187 -3.86 11.07 -19.22
C GLN A 187 -2.97 10.37 -18.18
N GLU A 188 -2.30 11.14 -17.33
CA GLU A 188 -1.52 10.59 -16.22
C GLU A 188 -2.43 9.76 -15.31
N ASN A 189 -1.93 8.59 -14.87
CA ASN A 189 -2.48 7.83 -13.75
C ASN A 189 -3.84 7.12 -13.98
N LEU A 190 -4.03 6.42 -15.10
CA LEU A 190 -5.10 5.42 -15.19
C LEU A 190 -4.72 4.23 -14.31
N LYS A 191 -5.61 3.79 -13.41
CA LYS A 191 -5.29 2.73 -12.44
C LYS A 191 -6.51 1.83 -12.21
N PRO A 192 -6.36 0.49 -12.22
CA PRO A 192 -7.46 -0.38 -11.86
C PRO A 192 -7.81 -0.26 -10.38
N GLN A 193 -9.09 -0.46 -10.06
CA GLN A 193 -9.55 -0.48 -8.67
C GLN A 193 -8.91 -1.63 -7.89
N LEU A 194 -8.78 -2.81 -8.48
CA LEU A 194 -7.96 -3.91 -7.96
C LEU A 194 -7.15 -4.45 -9.11
N LEU A 195 -5.96 -4.99 -8.84
CA LEU A 195 -5.20 -5.62 -9.91
C LEU A 195 -5.95 -6.84 -10.49
N TYR A 196 -6.51 -7.66 -9.61
CA TYR A 196 -7.24 -8.86 -9.98
C TYR A 196 -8.31 -9.20 -8.94
N ILE A 197 -9.30 -9.99 -9.36
CA ILE A 197 -10.34 -10.57 -8.50
C ILE A 197 -10.47 -12.05 -8.85
N LYS A 198 -10.69 -12.93 -7.87
CA LYS A 198 -11.01 -14.33 -8.16
C LYS A 198 -12.39 -14.45 -8.81
N ALA A 199 -12.52 -15.33 -9.80
CA ALA A 199 -13.74 -15.48 -10.58
C ALA A 199 -14.94 -15.95 -9.74
N ASP A 200 -14.70 -16.75 -8.69
CA ASP A 200 -15.72 -17.25 -7.76
C ASP A 200 -16.39 -16.14 -6.93
N VAL A 201 -15.71 -15.01 -6.74
CA VAL A 201 -16.20 -13.81 -6.05
C VAL A 201 -17.20 -13.03 -6.92
N LEU A 202 -17.14 -13.17 -8.24
CA LEU A 202 -17.97 -12.41 -9.18
C LEU A 202 -19.28 -13.12 -9.52
N ASN A 203 -20.34 -12.33 -9.71
CA ASN A 203 -21.58 -12.79 -10.31
C ASN A 203 -21.39 -12.91 -11.83
N LEU A 204 -21.05 -14.12 -12.27
CA LEU A 204 -20.83 -14.45 -13.68
C LEU A 204 -22.10 -14.31 -14.55
N GLU A 205 -23.31 -14.26 -13.98
CA GLU A 205 -24.55 -14.09 -14.76
C GLU A 205 -24.62 -12.72 -15.47
N LYS A 206 -23.95 -11.72 -14.88
CA LYS A 206 -23.79 -10.36 -15.44
C LYS A 206 -22.66 -10.24 -16.45
N LEU A 207 -21.90 -11.31 -16.64
CA LEU A 207 -20.67 -11.32 -17.42
C LEU A 207 -20.84 -12.25 -18.63
N GLU A 208 -20.22 -11.89 -19.74
CA GLU A 208 -20.06 -12.75 -20.89
C GLU A 208 -18.56 -13.03 -21.07
N MET A 209 -18.21 -14.30 -21.23
CA MET A 209 -16.85 -14.73 -21.53
C MET A 209 -16.72 -14.89 -23.03
N ILE A 210 -15.81 -14.13 -23.63
CA ILE A 210 -15.49 -14.21 -25.04
C ILE A 210 -14.10 -14.83 -25.16
N ASP A 211 -13.98 -15.89 -25.95
CA ASP A 211 -12.69 -16.50 -26.26
C ASP A 211 -11.73 -15.41 -26.75
N VAL A 212 -10.58 -15.31 -26.09
CA VAL A 212 -9.52 -14.41 -26.56
C VAL A 212 -8.69 -15.16 -27.56
N ASP A 213 -8.51 -14.57 -28.72
CA ASP A 213 -7.32 -14.87 -29.49
C ASP A 213 -6.10 -14.34 -28.71
N ILE A 214 -5.42 -15.25 -28.00
CA ILE A 214 -4.29 -14.98 -27.11
C ILE A 214 -3.22 -14.13 -27.79
N GLU A 215 -3.15 -14.16 -29.13
CA GLU A 215 -2.25 -13.31 -29.91
C GLU A 215 -2.48 -11.82 -29.66
N ASN A 216 -3.65 -11.39 -29.20
CA ASN A 216 -3.99 -9.99 -28.95
C ASN A 216 -3.63 -9.48 -27.55
N ILE A 217 -3.22 -10.36 -26.63
CA ILE A 217 -2.90 -9.98 -25.26
C ILE A 217 -1.56 -10.59 -24.87
N TRP A 218 -0.61 -9.76 -24.47
CA TRP A 218 0.64 -10.23 -23.91
C TRP A 218 0.64 -10.11 -22.38
N VAL A 219 1.07 -11.17 -21.70
CA VAL A 219 1.24 -11.26 -20.25
C VAL A 219 2.72 -11.51 -19.94
N ASN A 220 3.28 -10.73 -19.03
CA ASN A 220 4.66 -10.93 -18.58
C ASN A 220 4.73 -11.97 -17.46
N TYR A 221 4.77 -13.26 -17.77
CA TYR A 221 4.87 -14.32 -16.77
C TYR A 221 6.12 -14.22 -15.88
N GLU A 222 7.17 -13.54 -16.36
CA GLU A 222 8.42 -13.34 -15.60
C GLU A 222 8.27 -12.25 -14.51
N HIS A 223 7.14 -11.53 -14.48
CA HIS A 223 6.87 -10.51 -13.47
C HIS A 223 6.49 -11.13 -12.11
N GLU A 224 7.06 -10.61 -11.01
CA GLU A 224 6.88 -11.16 -9.64
C GLU A 224 5.42 -11.34 -9.21
N LEU A 225 4.54 -10.44 -9.63
CA LEU A 225 3.09 -10.54 -9.35
C LEU A 225 2.45 -11.77 -10.01
N ASN A 226 2.86 -12.13 -11.22
CA ASN A 226 2.32 -13.29 -11.93
C ASN A 226 2.84 -14.61 -11.34
N ASN A 227 4.05 -14.61 -10.78
CA ASN A 227 4.56 -15.73 -9.98
C ASN A 227 3.68 -16.01 -8.76
N LYS A 228 3.16 -14.97 -8.08
CA LYS A 228 2.24 -15.14 -6.94
C LYS A 228 0.87 -15.70 -7.35
N LEU A 229 0.46 -15.47 -8.59
CA LEU A 229 -0.79 -15.95 -9.16
C LEU A 229 -0.67 -17.35 -9.79
N ASN A 230 0.56 -17.90 -9.88
CA ASN A 230 0.88 -19.19 -10.51
C ASN A 230 0.39 -19.29 -11.97
N PHE A 231 0.52 -18.20 -12.75
CA PHE A 231 0.17 -18.24 -14.17
C PHE A 231 1.20 -19.05 -14.97
N ASN A 232 0.72 -19.90 -15.87
CA ASN A 232 1.49 -20.74 -16.75
C ASN A 232 1.11 -20.51 -18.23
N PRO A 233 2.05 -20.02 -19.07
CA PRO A 233 1.77 -19.76 -20.48
C PRO A 233 1.26 -20.97 -21.27
N ASP A 234 1.64 -22.19 -20.88
CA ASP A 234 1.37 -23.40 -21.65
C ASP A 234 0.04 -24.08 -21.28
N ASN A 235 -0.56 -23.72 -20.14
CA ASN A 235 -1.73 -24.42 -19.58
C ASN A 235 -2.91 -23.51 -19.21
N ASP A 236 -2.73 -22.19 -19.26
CA ASP A 236 -3.75 -21.27 -18.77
C ASP A 236 -4.84 -20.98 -19.81
N GLU A 237 -6.08 -20.86 -19.35
CA GLU A 237 -7.22 -20.46 -20.18
C GLU A 237 -7.47 -18.95 -20.12
N TYR A 238 -7.63 -18.33 -21.29
CA TYR A 238 -7.78 -16.88 -21.45
C TYR A 238 -9.16 -16.49 -22.01
N TYR A 239 -9.89 -15.64 -21.28
CA TYR A 239 -11.17 -15.09 -21.74
C TYR A 239 -11.22 -13.58 -21.55
N VAL A 240 -11.75 -12.85 -22.54
CA VAL A 240 -12.10 -11.45 -22.38
C VAL A 240 -13.45 -11.43 -21.70
N ILE A 241 -13.51 -10.76 -20.56
CA ILE A 241 -14.73 -10.63 -19.78
C ILE A 241 -15.37 -9.30 -20.14
N VAL A 242 -16.61 -9.36 -20.64
CA VAL A 242 -17.40 -8.18 -20.99
C VAL A 242 -18.66 -8.08 -20.13
N ASP A 243 -19.12 -6.86 -19.94
CA ASP A 243 -20.42 -6.59 -19.33
C ASP A 243 -21.55 -7.00 -20.28
N LYS A 244 -22.36 -7.97 -19.85
CA LYS A 244 -23.48 -8.51 -20.65
C LYS A 244 -24.63 -7.52 -20.80
N GLU A 245 -24.80 -6.61 -19.85
CA GLU A 245 -25.87 -5.60 -19.86
C GLU A 245 -25.45 -4.31 -20.59
N SER A 246 -24.18 -4.20 -20.98
CA SER A 246 -23.66 -3.06 -21.74
C SER A 246 -23.97 -3.21 -23.23
N GLU A 247 -24.62 -2.20 -23.83
CA GLU A 247 -24.90 -2.15 -25.27
C GLU A 247 -23.62 -2.31 -26.12
N ASP A 248 -22.49 -1.74 -25.66
CA ASP A 248 -21.19 -1.79 -26.34
C ASP A 248 -20.34 -3.00 -25.93
N LYS A 249 -20.87 -3.95 -25.13
CA LYS A 249 -20.12 -5.06 -24.52
C LYS A 249 -18.81 -4.58 -23.88
N SER A 250 -18.91 -3.61 -22.97
CA SER A 250 -17.72 -2.99 -22.39
C SER A 250 -16.81 -4.00 -21.71
N VAL A 251 -15.51 -3.97 -22.05
CA VAL A 251 -14.51 -4.90 -21.49
C VAL A 251 -14.24 -4.58 -20.02
N ILE A 252 -14.43 -5.58 -19.17
CA ILE A 252 -14.20 -5.54 -17.72
C ILE A 252 -12.78 -5.99 -17.39
N GLY A 253 -12.25 -6.97 -18.12
CA GLY A 253 -10.93 -7.52 -17.83
C GLY A 253 -10.62 -8.77 -18.62
N ILE A 254 -9.57 -9.46 -18.20
CA ILE A 254 -9.14 -10.74 -18.76
C ILE A 254 -9.24 -11.79 -17.66
N LYS A 255 -9.95 -12.88 -17.89
CA LYS A 255 -9.87 -14.07 -17.07
C LYS A 255 -8.64 -14.88 -17.48
N VAL A 256 -7.82 -15.22 -16.49
CA VAL A 256 -6.68 -16.14 -16.57
C VAL A 256 -6.91 -17.18 -15.50
N ASN A 257 -7.29 -18.40 -15.91
CA ASN A 257 -7.76 -19.46 -15.00
C ASN A 257 -8.87 -18.92 -14.06
N ASP A 258 -8.68 -19.00 -12.75
CA ASP A 258 -9.65 -18.57 -11.74
C ASP A 258 -9.53 -17.10 -11.35
N HIS A 259 -8.72 -16.30 -12.06
CA HIS A 259 -8.50 -14.89 -11.75
C HIS A 259 -8.97 -14.01 -12.89
N ILE A 260 -9.48 -12.82 -12.58
CA ILE A 260 -9.88 -11.79 -13.53
C ILE A 260 -9.02 -10.57 -13.28
N LEU A 261 -8.13 -10.28 -14.22
CA LEU A 261 -7.29 -9.09 -14.27
C LEU A 261 -8.14 -7.91 -14.72
N LEU A 262 -8.34 -6.92 -13.83
CA LEU A 262 -9.28 -5.84 -14.10
C LEU A 262 -8.69 -4.76 -15.00
N LYS A 263 -9.56 -4.19 -15.84
CA LYS A 263 -9.24 -3.00 -16.61
C LYS A 263 -9.29 -1.74 -15.72
N TYR A 264 -8.44 -0.76 -16.04
CA TYR A 264 -8.25 0.46 -15.24
C TYR A 264 -9.47 1.36 -14.99
N ASN A 265 -10.59 1.17 -15.68
CA ASN A 265 -11.77 2.04 -15.60
C ASN A 265 -13.04 1.29 -15.22
N VAL A 266 -12.89 0.16 -14.56
CA VAL A 266 -13.97 -0.75 -14.19
C VAL A 266 -14.37 -0.53 -12.74
N ASP A 267 -15.67 -0.36 -12.52
CA ASP A 267 -16.27 -0.36 -11.19
C ASP A 267 -16.61 -1.81 -10.82
N SER A 268 -15.66 -2.50 -10.19
CA SER A 268 -15.77 -3.94 -9.94
C SER A 268 -16.94 -4.30 -9.03
N LYS A 269 -17.35 -3.38 -8.14
CA LYS A 269 -18.43 -3.56 -7.18
C LYS A 269 -19.73 -4.04 -7.81
N LYS A 270 -20.03 -3.63 -9.06
CA LYS A 270 -21.25 -4.00 -9.79
C LYS A 270 -21.36 -5.51 -10.06
N TYR A 271 -20.22 -6.17 -10.13
CA TYR A 271 -20.09 -7.57 -10.53
C TYR A 271 -19.79 -8.50 -9.35
N ILE A 272 -19.68 -7.99 -8.12
CA ILE A 272 -19.41 -8.80 -6.93
C ILE A 272 -20.70 -9.47 -6.46
N LYS A 273 -20.63 -10.76 -6.08
CA LYS A 273 -21.74 -11.44 -5.42
C LYS A 273 -22.01 -10.80 -4.05
N GLU A 274 -23.27 -10.69 -3.64
CA GLU A 274 -23.65 -9.96 -2.43
C GLU A 274 -22.94 -10.50 -1.17
N GLU A 275 -22.84 -11.82 -1.06
CA GLU A 275 -22.16 -12.52 0.03
C GLU A 275 -20.66 -12.20 0.12
N ASN A 276 -20.01 -11.79 -0.97
CA ASN A 276 -18.59 -11.47 -1.03
C ASN A 276 -18.29 -9.97 -1.00
N SER A 277 -19.30 -9.14 -0.75
CA SER A 277 -19.16 -7.68 -0.74
C SER A 277 -18.10 -7.19 0.25
N ASN A 278 -18.02 -7.77 1.45
CA ASN A 278 -17.01 -7.39 2.45
C ASN A 278 -15.63 -7.93 2.13
N LEU A 279 -15.51 -9.14 1.57
CA LEU A 279 -14.24 -9.62 1.05
C LEU A 279 -13.67 -8.67 -0.03
N HIS A 280 -14.53 -8.20 -0.93
CA HIS A 280 -14.13 -7.22 -1.94
C HIS A 280 -13.73 -5.88 -1.33
N LEU A 281 -14.49 -5.38 -0.36
CA LEU A 281 -14.15 -4.16 0.37
C LEU A 281 -12.81 -4.29 1.10
N TRP A 282 -12.51 -5.45 1.67
CA TRP A 282 -11.23 -5.72 2.32
C TRP A 282 -10.05 -5.63 1.34
N GLN A 283 -10.20 -6.21 0.14
CA GLN A 283 -9.21 -6.08 -0.93
C GLN A 283 -9.01 -4.61 -1.32
N LEU A 284 -10.11 -3.85 -1.51
CA LEU A 284 -10.05 -2.42 -1.83
C LEU A 284 -9.36 -1.62 -0.72
N LEU A 285 -9.66 -1.93 0.54
CA LEU A 285 -9.02 -1.30 1.69
C LEU A 285 -7.51 -1.51 1.64
N LYS A 286 -7.04 -2.75 1.49
CA LYS A 286 -5.60 -3.05 1.43
C LYS A 286 -4.89 -2.40 0.24
N GLU A 287 -5.50 -2.44 -0.95
CA GLU A 287 -4.85 -1.97 -2.17
C GLU A 287 -4.97 -0.46 -2.41
N ASN A 288 -5.99 0.21 -1.87
CA ASN A 288 -6.31 1.60 -2.28
C ASN A 288 -6.55 2.61 -1.17
N TYR A 289 -6.87 2.17 0.04
CA TYR A 289 -7.33 3.08 1.09
C TYR A 289 -6.45 3.02 2.34
N LEU A 290 -5.88 1.86 2.69
CA LEU A 290 -5.03 1.71 3.86
C LEU A 290 -3.56 1.79 3.45
N ARG A 291 -2.88 2.83 3.92
CA ARG A 291 -1.45 3.05 3.69
C ARG A 291 -0.67 2.74 4.94
N LYS A 292 0.33 1.86 4.84
CA LYS A 292 1.25 1.59 5.95
C LYS A 292 2.05 2.85 6.28
N ARG A 293 2.07 3.22 7.56
CA ARG A 293 2.83 4.36 8.05
C ARG A 293 4.31 4.01 8.07
N THR A 294 5.16 4.99 7.75
CA THR A 294 6.61 4.79 7.81
C THR A 294 7.02 4.59 9.27
N GLN A 295 7.50 3.39 9.60
CA GLN A 295 8.02 3.08 10.92
C GLN A 295 9.31 3.85 11.15
N LYS A 296 9.39 4.64 12.23
CA LYS A 296 10.54 5.52 12.51
C LYS A 296 11.65 4.85 13.32
N LEU A 297 11.33 3.80 14.07
CA LEU A 297 12.24 3.16 15.03
C LEU A 297 12.13 1.63 14.92
N LEU A 298 13.28 0.97 14.89
CA LEU A 298 13.42 -0.48 14.94
C LEU A 298 13.97 -0.85 16.31
N TYR A 299 13.22 -1.68 17.04
CA TYR A 299 13.54 -2.15 18.38
C TYR A 299 14.06 -3.60 18.29
N GLU A 300 15.35 -3.75 18.01
CA GLU A 300 15.97 -5.04 17.62
C GLU A 300 17.02 -5.57 18.61
N SER A 301 17.25 -4.90 19.74
CA SER A 301 18.26 -5.35 20.70
C SER A 301 17.90 -6.68 21.36
N GLU A 302 18.91 -7.44 21.77
CA GLU A 302 18.77 -8.69 22.51
C GLU A 302 17.95 -8.48 23.81
N LEU A 303 18.13 -7.33 24.48
CA LEU A 303 17.37 -6.98 25.68
C LEU A 303 15.86 -6.92 25.40
N ILE A 304 15.46 -6.29 24.28
CA ILE A 304 14.05 -6.18 23.89
C ILE A 304 13.49 -7.53 23.46
N GLN A 305 14.24 -8.32 22.69
CA GLN A 305 13.78 -9.65 22.27
C GLN A 305 13.56 -10.57 23.48
N ASN A 306 14.51 -10.60 24.42
CA ASN A 306 14.35 -11.33 25.67
C ASN A 306 13.16 -10.82 26.49
N PHE A 307 12.93 -9.50 26.53
CA PHE A 307 11.77 -8.93 27.21
C PHE A 307 10.44 -9.39 26.57
N LYS A 308 10.35 -9.37 25.23
CA LYS A 308 9.18 -9.87 24.46
C LYS A 308 8.90 -11.34 24.75
N GLU A 309 9.93 -12.19 24.74
CA GLU A 309 9.79 -13.61 25.03
C GLU A 309 9.26 -13.83 26.45
N LYS A 310 9.83 -13.13 27.44
CA LYS A 310 9.37 -13.20 28.83
C LYS A 310 7.96 -12.64 29.03
N SER A 311 7.52 -11.69 28.21
CA SER A 311 6.14 -11.19 28.20
C SER A 311 5.08 -12.23 27.85
N LYS A 312 5.45 -13.38 27.29
CA LYS A 312 4.53 -14.51 27.09
C LYS A 312 4.27 -15.31 28.37
N GLU A 313 5.06 -15.11 29.43
CA GLU A 313 4.93 -15.77 30.72
C GLU A 313 3.93 -15.03 31.64
N GLY A 314 2.92 -15.74 32.16
CA GLY A 314 1.89 -15.14 33.02
C GLY A 314 2.44 -14.50 34.30
N ASP A 315 3.49 -15.08 34.90
CA ASP A 315 4.14 -14.51 36.09
C ASP A 315 4.86 -13.18 35.80
N PHE A 316 5.40 -13.02 34.59
CA PHE A 316 5.99 -11.75 34.18
C PHE A 316 4.90 -10.71 33.89
N ASN A 317 3.76 -11.10 33.31
CA ASN A 317 2.61 -10.20 33.16
C ASN A 317 2.11 -9.69 34.51
N LYS A 318 2.01 -10.56 35.52
CA LYS A 318 1.68 -10.16 36.91
C LYS A 318 2.69 -9.17 37.47
N LEU A 319 3.99 -9.37 37.22
CA LEU A 319 5.02 -8.41 37.62
C LEU A 319 4.80 -7.05 36.95
N LEU A 320 4.63 -7.02 35.62
CA LEU A 320 4.45 -5.78 34.85
C LEU A 320 3.20 -5.00 35.23
N CYS A 321 2.16 -5.65 35.77
CA CYS A 321 1.00 -4.96 36.34
C CYS A 321 1.35 -3.98 37.46
N ASN A 322 2.48 -4.19 38.14
CA ASN A 322 2.92 -3.31 39.22
C ASN A 322 3.58 -2.02 38.71
N LEU A 323 3.79 -1.87 37.40
CA LEU A 323 4.39 -0.68 36.81
C LEU A 323 3.55 0.57 37.12
N LYS A 324 4.21 1.56 37.72
CA LYS A 324 3.71 2.91 37.91
C LYS A 324 4.20 3.79 36.77
N HIS A 325 3.28 4.52 36.17
CA HIS A 325 3.54 5.38 35.00
C HIS A 325 4.25 4.65 33.85
N ASN A 326 3.98 3.35 33.67
CA ASN A 326 4.61 2.51 32.64
C ASN A 326 6.16 2.49 32.73
N LEU A 327 6.74 2.69 33.93
CA LEU A 327 8.18 2.92 34.06
C LEU A 327 8.86 2.15 35.20
N TYR A 328 8.30 2.17 36.42
CA TYR A 328 8.98 1.59 37.59
C TYR A 328 8.03 0.82 38.50
N ILE A 329 8.60 -0.07 39.31
CA ILE A 329 7.92 -0.89 40.32
C ILE A 329 8.47 -0.53 41.70
N ASP A 330 7.63 -0.44 42.72
CA ASP A 330 8.07 -0.24 44.10
C ASP A 330 8.96 -1.42 44.55
N ARG A 331 10.09 -1.16 45.21
CA ARG A 331 11.03 -2.19 45.67
C ARG A 331 10.41 -3.16 46.71
N ILE A 332 9.26 -2.82 47.27
CA ILE A 332 8.46 -3.75 48.10
C ILE A 332 8.03 -4.99 47.29
N VAL A 333 7.85 -4.87 45.98
CA VAL A 333 7.49 -5.99 45.09
C VAL A 333 8.75 -6.78 44.75
N GLN A 334 8.78 -8.07 45.10
CA GLN A 334 9.92 -8.94 44.80
C GLN A 334 9.97 -9.29 43.31
N ILE A 335 11.14 -9.07 42.69
CA ILE A 335 11.42 -9.44 41.30
C ILE A 335 12.22 -10.74 41.27
N LYS A 336 11.68 -11.77 40.61
CA LYS A 336 12.38 -13.06 40.40
C LYS A 336 13.69 -12.85 39.64
N ALA A 337 14.71 -13.65 39.95
CA ALA A 337 16.05 -13.54 39.36
C ALA A 337 16.03 -13.45 37.82
N ASP A 338 15.19 -14.28 37.18
CA ASP A 338 15.03 -14.34 35.72
C ASP A 338 14.57 -13.02 35.08
N TYR A 339 13.98 -12.10 35.86
CA TYR A 339 13.45 -10.83 35.38
C TYR A 339 14.28 -9.62 35.82
N GLN A 340 15.24 -9.80 36.74
CA GLN A 340 16.04 -8.69 37.29
C GLN A 340 16.87 -7.98 36.22
N CYS A 341 17.26 -8.69 35.16
CA CYS A 341 18.05 -8.12 34.06
C CYS A 341 17.34 -6.98 33.31
N PHE A 342 16.02 -6.82 33.46
CA PHE A 342 15.23 -5.77 32.83
C PHE A 342 15.14 -4.48 33.64
N PHE A 343 15.56 -4.51 34.92
CA PHE A 343 15.39 -3.40 35.85
C PHE A 343 16.71 -2.90 36.42
N GLU A 344 16.68 -1.65 36.92
CA GLU A 344 17.77 -1.00 37.65
C GLU A 344 17.22 -0.44 38.97
N GLU A 345 18.10 -0.28 39.97
CA GLU A 345 17.71 0.20 41.29
C GLU A 345 17.89 1.71 41.42
N PHE A 346 16.76 2.39 41.64
CA PHE A 346 16.71 3.85 41.72
C PHE A 346 15.96 4.31 42.96
N ILE A 347 16.18 5.57 43.33
CA ILE A 347 15.33 6.34 44.23
C ILE A 347 14.53 7.36 43.43
N VAL A 348 13.28 7.55 43.81
CA VAL A 348 12.39 8.56 43.25
C VAL A 348 12.13 9.65 44.28
N LEU A 349 12.40 10.89 43.89
CA LEU A 349 12.03 12.07 44.65
C LEU A 349 10.83 12.74 43.97
N LYS A 350 9.75 12.91 44.73
CA LYS A 350 8.47 13.47 44.25
C LYS A 350 8.09 14.70 45.08
N ASN A 351 7.15 15.49 44.57
CA ASN A 351 6.56 16.62 45.30
C ASN A 351 7.62 17.59 45.84
N LEU A 352 8.63 17.91 45.01
CA LEU A 352 9.55 19.00 45.28
C LEU A 352 8.82 20.33 45.08
N ASN A 353 9.03 21.29 45.98
CA ASN A 353 8.38 22.60 45.89
C ASN A 353 8.72 23.26 44.55
N ASP A 354 7.76 23.94 43.92
CA ASP A 354 7.89 24.55 42.57
C ASP A 354 8.08 23.56 41.41
N LEU A 355 8.23 22.26 41.69
CA LEU A 355 8.44 21.18 40.73
C LEU A 355 7.52 19.99 41.04
N SER A 356 6.33 20.26 41.59
CA SER A 356 5.41 19.23 42.09
C SER A 356 4.94 18.25 41.01
N ASN A 357 5.00 18.65 39.75
CA ASN A 357 4.57 17.84 38.61
C ASN A 357 5.72 17.02 37.99
N PHE A 358 6.92 17.05 38.58
CA PHE A 358 8.08 16.31 38.12
C PHE A 358 8.47 15.23 39.12
N ASN A 359 8.89 14.08 38.60
CA ASN A 359 9.50 13.00 39.36
C ASN A 359 10.99 12.92 38.99
N PHE A 360 11.86 12.90 39.99
CA PHE A 360 13.31 12.83 39.78
C PHE A 360 13.80 11.43 40.15
N PHE A 361 14.45 10.76 39.20
CA PHE A 361 15.00 9.42 39.35
C PHE A 361 16.51 9.51 39.49
N LEU A 362 17.06 8.95 40.57
CA LEU A 362 18.49 8.95 40.85
C LEU A 362 18.96 7.51 41.17
N PRO A 363 20.17 7.10 40.77
CA PRO A 363 20.72 5.79 41.15
C PRO A 363 20.73 5.62 42.67
N ASP A 364 20.37 4.44 43.15
CA ASP A 364 20.41 4.11 44.59
C ASP A 364 21.83 3.70 45.03
N GLU A 365 22.82 4.54 44.74
CA GLU A 365 24.21 4.31 45.16
C GLU A 365 24.46 4.94 46.53
N ASN A 366 24.80 4.09 47.50
CA ASN A 366 24.94 4.44 48.91
C ASN A 366 26.31 5.10 49.20
N VAL A 367 26.61 6.17 48.49
CA VAL A 367 27.85 6.93 48.66
C VAL A 367 27.50 8.29 49.26
N GLU A 368 28.21 8.73 50.30
CA GLU A 368 28.10 10.07 50.91
C GLU A 368 28.40 11.17 49.86
N LYS A 369 27.43 11.47 48.99
CA LYS A 369 27.55 12.40 47.87
C LYS A 369 26.31 13.27 47.76
N GLU A 370 26.49 14.42 47.12
CA GLU A 370 25.40 15.25 46.65
C GLU A 370 24.58 14.49 45.61
N LEU A 371 23.25 14.52 45.77
CA LEU A 371 22.33 13.71 44.98
C LEU A 371 21.83 14.48 43.75
N LEU A 372 21.39 15.73 43.95
CA LEU A 372 20.76 16.52 42.88
C LEU A 372 20.75 18.01 43.23
N GLY A 373 21.25 18.84 42.32
CA GLY A 373 21.06 20.29 42.35
C GLY A 373 20.13 20.73 41.23
N ILE A 374 19.12 21.54 41.55
CA ILE A 374 18.16 22.07 40.57
C ILE A 374 18.25 23.60 40.58
N TYR A 375 18.73 24.16 39.47
CA TYR A 375 18.91 25.60 39.29
C TYR A 375 18.04 26.09 38.12
N THR A 376 17.27 27.15 38.34
CA THR A 376 16.51 27.84 37.29
C THR A 376 17.29 29.05 36.78
N GLU A 377 17.41 29.21 35.47
CA GLU A 377 18.03 30.40 34.87
C GLU A 377 17.16 31.66 35.03
N GLN A 378 15.84 31.48 35.12
CA GLN A 378 14.88 32.57 35.32
C GLN A 378 14.36 32.55 36.75
N LYS A 379 14.41 33.71 37.42
CA LYS A 379 13.97 33.86 38.80
C LYS A 379 12.45 33.69 38.90
N ILE A 380 12.01 32.72 39.70
CA ILE A 380 10.59 32.46 39.95
C ILE A 380 10.13 33.30 41.15
N GLY A 381 9.45 34.42 40.87
CA GLY A 381 8.94 35.35 41.89
C GLY A 381 10.05 35.94 42.76
N LYS A 382 9.96 35.75 44.10
CA LYS A 382 10.95 36.26 45.07
C LYS A 382 12.05 35.25 45.43
N LYS A 383 12.01 34.02 44.91
CA LYS A 383 12.91 32.91 45.31
C LYS A 383 14.31 33.04 44.70
N TYR A 384 15.28 32.33 45.27
CA TYR A 384 16.60 32.17 44.66
C TYR A 384 16.53 31.29 43.41
N ASN A 385 17.53 31.40 42.54
CA ASN A 385 17.64 30.58 41.34
C ASN A 385 17.99 29.11 41.65
N LEU A 386 18.70 28.83 42.75
CA LEU A 386 18.85 27.48 43.27
C LEU A 386 17.54 27.06 43.96
N LEU A 387 16.78 26.19 43.31
CA LEU A 387 15.47 25.74 43.79
C LEU A 387 15.61 24.61 44.80
N HIS A 388 16.48 23.65 44.52
CA HIS A 388 16.72 22.49 45.39
C HIS A 388 18.18 22.10 45.35
N TYR A 389 18.74 21.76 46.50
CA TYR A 389 20.02 21.07 46.59
C TYR A 389 19.86 19.91 47.56
N LEU A 390 19.94 18.69 47.04
CA LEU A 390 19.60 17.46 47.76
C LEU A 390 20.87 16.68 48.07
N LYS A 391 21.03 16.28 49.33
CA LYS A 391 22.13 15.43 49.80
C LYS A 391 21.59 14.13 50.38
N HIS A 392 22.36 13.06 50.23
CA HIS A 392 22.05 11.81 50.90
C HIS A 392 22.18 12.01 52.41
N LYS A 393 21.18 11.59 53.19
CA LYS A 393 21.24 11.61 54.66
C LYS A 393 21.29 10.20 55.24
N ASP A 394 20.29 9.40 54.91
CA ASP A 394 20.20 7.99 55.29
C ASP A 394 19.42 7.20 54.23
N ASP A 395 19.27 5.90 54.45
CA ASP A 395 18.60 4.99 53.52
C ASP A 395 17.16 5.39 53.15
N ARG A 396 16.47 6.08 54.06
CA ARG A 396 15.05 6.47 53.93
C ARG A 396 14.87 7.93 53.50
N TYR A 397 15.85 8.80 53.71
CA TYR A 397 15.66 10.24 53.52
C TYR A 397 16.84 10.94 52.85
N THR A 398 16.50 12.01 52.11
CA THR A 398 17.43 13.03 51.63
C THR A 398 17.24 14.32 52.44
N GLU A 399 18.33 15.08 52.57
CA GLU A 399 18.31 16.44 53.10
C GLU A 399 18.26 17.44 51.94
N GLY A 400 17.18 18.22 51.86
CA GLY A 400 16.93 19.17 50.78
C GLY A 400 17.04 20.62 51.24
N PHE A 401 17.98 21.36 50.66
CA PHE A 401 18.13 22.79 50.87
C PHE A 401 17.33 23.53 49.79
N VAL A 402 16.21 24.11 50.21
CA VAL A 402 15.35 25.01 49.38
C VAL A 402 15.60 26.47 49.76
N ASN A 403 16.16 26.70 50.97
CA ASN A 403 16.60 27.96 51.58
C ASN A 403 17.64 27.61 52.68
N SER A 404 17.90 28.51 53.64
CA SER A 404 18.87 28.33 54.74
C SER A 404 18.65 27.11 55.63
N GLU A 405 17.41 26.56 55.68
CA GLU A 405 17.06 25.43 56.53
C GLU A 405 16.84 24.15 55.70
N PRO A 406 17.49 23.03 56.06
CA PRO A 406 17.31 21.74 55.41
C PRO A 406 15.92 21.13 55.69
N GLN A 407 15.27 20.64 54.64
CA GLN A 407 14.02 19.89 54.72
C GLN A 407 14.26 18.40 54.50
N ARG A 408 13.60 17.56 55.30
CA ARG A 408 13.61 16.11 55.12
C ARG A 408 12.70 15.73 53.95
N LYS A 409 13.21 14.96 53.00
CA LYS A 409 12.43 14.37 51.90
C LYS A 409 12.61 12.87 51.89
N GLU A 410 11.50 12.14 51.76
CA GLU A 410 11.49 10.68 51.75
C GLU A 410 11.94 10.14 50.40
N LYS A 411 12.74 9.07 50.44
CA LYS A 411 13.17 8.33 49.26
C LYS A 411 12.17 7.22 48.97
N LEU A 412 11.60 7.23 47.78
CA LEU A 412 10.86 6.07 47.28
C LEU A 412 11.84 5.17 46.53
N LYS A 413 12.18 4.01 47.09
CA LYS A 413 13.04 3.03 46.42
C LYS A 413 12.25 2.23 45.40
N VAL A 414 12.79 2.12 44.19
CA VAL A 414 12.10 1.49 43.06
C VAL A 414 13.06 0.63 42.25
N HIS A 415 12.47 -0.31 41.51
CA HIS A 415 13.07 -0.95 40.35
C HIS A 415 12.54 -0.24 39.09
N ILE A 416 13.40 0.48 38.38
CA ILE A 416 13.04 1.17 37.13
C ILE A 416 13.36 0.26 35.95
N LEU A 417 12.51 0.23 34.92
CA LEU A 417 12.88 -0.41 33.66
C LEU A 417 14.15 0.24 33.10
N LYS A 418 15.03 -0.56 32.51
CA LYS A 418 16.16 -0.01 31.74
C LYS A 418 15.64 0.99 30.70
N ALA A 419 16.44 2.02 30.42
CA ALA A 419 16.00 3.14 29.59
C ALA A 419 15.42 2.69 28.24
N GLU A 420 16.11 1.79 27.53
CA GLU A 420 15.66 1.24 26.26
C GLU A 420 14.29 0.55 26.36
N LEU A 421 14.08 -0.28 27.39
CA LEU A 421 12.81 -0.96 27.63
C LEU A 421 11.70 0.02 28.01
N SER A 422 12.03 1.12 28.69
CA SER A 422 11.07 2.14 29.09
C SER A 422 10.47 2.86 27.87
N PHE A 423 11.31 3.24 26.91
CA PHE A 423 10.85 3.83 25.65
C PHE A 423 10.07 2.80 24.81
N TYR A 424 10.60 1.58 24.70
CA TYR A 424 9.93 0.50 23.98
C TYR A 424 8.52 0.21 24.54
N LEU A 425 8.37 0.16 25.88
CA LEU A 425 7.10 -0.14 26.55
C LEU A 425 6.00 0.88 26.21
N VAL A 426 6.36 2.15 26.13
CA VAL A 426 5.41 3.24 25.88
C VAL A 426 5.11 3.38 24.38
N GLU A 427 6.10 3.14 23.52
CA GLU A 427 5.96 3.41 22.08
C GLU A 427 5.43 2.23 21.26
N LYS A 428 5.81 0.98 21.58
CA LYS A 428 5.60 -0.14 20.64
C LYS A 428 5.26 -1.48 21.26
N TYR A 429 5.59 -1.70 22.53
CA TYR A 429 5.43 -3.00 23.20
C TYR A 429 4.07 -3.66 23.01
N TYR A 430 2.98 -2.93 23.28
CA TYR A 430 1.67 -3.55 23.26
C TYR A 430 1.18 -3.83 21.83
N GLU A 431 1.54 -2.99 20.87
CA GLU A 431 1.28 -3.24 19.45
C GLU A 431 2.02 -4.49 18.96
N ASP A 432 3.30 -4.65 19.30
CA ASP A 432 4.07 -5.84 18.93
C ASP A 432 3.44 -7.12 19.50
N LEU A 433 2.99 -7.09 20.76
CA LEU A 433 2.34 -8.25 21.38
C LEU A 433 0.99 -8.59 20.72
N ILE A 434 0.21 -7.58 20.34
CA ILE A 434 -1.03 -7.81 19.60
C ILE A 434 -0.71 -8.39 18.23
N GLU A 435 0.29 -7.84 17.50
CA GLU A 435 0.72 -8.34 16.20
C GLU A 435 1.16 -9.82 16.26
N ASP A 436 1.90 -10.20 17.30
CA ASP A 436 2.27 -11.60 17.60
C ASP A 436 1.02 -12.47 17.80
N ILE A 437 0.06 -12.02 18.61
CA ILE A 437 -1.19 -12.77 18.84
C ILE A 437 -1.98 -12.95 17.54
N LEU A 438 -2.15 -11.89 16.74
CA LEU A 438 -2.88 -11.94 15.47
C LEU A 438 -2.21 -12.88 14.47
N THR A 439 -0.87 -12.88 14.44
CA THR A 439 -0.06 -13.79 13.61
C THR A 439 -0.21 -15.24 14.07
N GLU A 440 -0.11 -15.52 15.38
CA GLU A 440 -0.33 -16.86 15.95
C GLU A 440 -1.74 -17.41 15.68
N LEU A 441 -2.73 -16.52 15.52
CA LEU A 441 -4.12 -16.88 15.19
C LEU A 441 -4.38 -17.02 13.68
N ASN A 442 -3.38 -16.79 12.82
CA ASN A 442 -3.49 -16.80 11.36
C ASN A 442 -4.61 -15.88 10.82
N LEU A 443 -4.77 -14.70 11.42
CA LEU A 443 -5.75 -13.71 10.98
C LEU A 443 -5.21 -12.88 9.79
N ASP A 444 -6.08 -12.48 8.85
CA ASP A 444 -5.73 -11.53 7.79
C ASP A 444 -5.91 -10.11 8.33
N PHE A 445 -4.80 -9.40 8.54
CA PHE A 445 -4.80 -8.07 9.13
C PHE A 445 -3.77 -7.14 8.48
N VAL A 446 -3.95 -5.84 8.69
CA VAL A 446 -2.93 -4.81 8.47
C VAL A 446 -2.70 -4.04 9.76
N SER A 447 -1.44 -3.70 10.05
CA SER A 447 -1.03 -2.95 11.23
C SER A 447 -0.46 -1.57 10.88
N ASN A 448 -0.65 -0.62 11.79
CA ASN A 448 -0.14 0.75 11.75
C ASN A 448 -0.43 1.44 10.40
N VAL A 449 -1.72 1.60 10.10
CA VAL A 449 -2.20 2.10 8.81
C VAL A 449 -2.97 3.41 8.93
N GLU A 450 -2.84 4.23 7.89
CA GLU A 450 -3.65 5.42 7.66
C GLU A 450 -4.72 5.11 6.61
N LEU A 451 -5.96 5.49 6.89
CA LEU A 451 -7.03 5.53 5.91
C LEU A 451 -6.89 6.81 5.09
N CYS A 452 -6.53 6.66 3.82
CA CYS A 452 -6.42 7.74 2.87
C CYS A 452 -7.63 7.77 1.94
N ILE A 453 -8.24 8.95 1.78
CA ILE A 453 -9.32 9.17 0.82
C ILE A 453 -8.90 10.32 -0.08
N LYS A 454 -8.79 10.07 -1.38
CA LYS A 454 -8.33 11.04 -2.40
C LYS A 454 -6.91 11.58 -2.11
N GLY A 455 -5.98 10.73 -1.67
CA GLY A 455 -4.60 11.13 -1.36
C GLY A 455 -4.41 11.81 -0.01
N GLU A 456 -5.49 12.07 0.73
CA GLU A 456 -5.44 12.72 2.05
C GLU A 456 -5.66 11.70 3.17
N SER A 457 -4.74 11.69 4.14
CA SER A 457 -4.88 10.90 5.36
C SER A 457 -6.06 11.42 6.19
N LYS A 458 -7.01 10.54 6.53
CA LYS A 458 -8.26 10.86 7.24
C LYS A 458 -8.34 10.25 8.63
N ALA A 459 -7.83 9.05 8.80
CA ALA A 459 -7.90 8.31 10.05
C ALA A 459 -6.68 7.41 10.24
N GLU A 460 -6.32 7.14 11.48
CA GLU A 460 -5.24 6.22 11.85
C GLU A 460 -5.84 5.03 12.60
N PHE A 461 -5.37 3.83 12.28
CA PHE A 461 -5.75 2.59 12.95
C PHE A 461 -4.50 1.78 13.29
N ASP A 462 -4.46 1.27 14.51
CA ASP A 462 -3.35 0.42 14.95
C ASP A 462 -3.45 -0.95 14.28
N PHE A 463 -4.66 -1.54 14.23
CA PHE A 463 -4.92 -2.76 13.47
C PHE A 463 -6.29 -2.75 12.79
N VAL A 464 -6.36 -3.33 11.59
CA VAL A 464 -7.60 -3.68 10.91
C VAL A 464 -7.54 -5.14 10.53
N ILE A 465 -8.47 -5.94 11.03
CA ILE A 465 -8.58 -7.38 10.79
C ILE A 465 -9.80 -7.65 9.92
N PHE A 466 -9.67 -8.60 9.00
CA PHE A 466 -10.78 -9.15 8.26
C PHE A 466 -10.92 -10.66 8.53
N LYS A 467 -12.09 -11.07 9.02
CA LYS A 467 -12.38 -12.47 9.33
C LYS A 467 -13.87 -12.73 9.17
N ASP A 468 -14.22 -13.85 8.54
CA ASP A 468 -15.59 -14.34 8.34
C ASP A 468 -16.56 -13.25 7.87
N ASN A 469 -16.11 -12.50 6.86
CA ASN A 469 -16.85 -11.40 6.22
C ASN A 469 -17.12 -10.17 7.10
N LYS A 470 -16.38 -10.01 8.21
CA LYS A 470 -16.47 -8.88 9.14
C LYS A 470 -15.14 -8.17 9.32
N PHE A 471 -15.22 -6.90 9.71
CA PHE A 471 -14.09 -6.05 9.99
C PHE A 471 -13.95 -5.79 11.49
N TYR A 472 -12.73 -5.87 12.00
CA TYR A 472 -12.40 -5.56 13.38
C TYR A 472 -11.31 -4.49 13.41
N PHE A 473 -11.63 -3.33 13.98
CA PHE A 473 -10.72 -2.21 14.14
C PHE A 473 -10.25 -2.19 15.58
N LEU A 474 -8.95 -2.41 15.81
CA LEU A 474 -8.37 -2.37 17.15
C LEU A 474 -7.51 -1.14 17.34
N GLU A 475 -7.72 -0.47 18.46
CA GLU A 475 -6.83 0.52 19.05
C GLU A 475 -6.12 -0.11 20.24
N ALA A 476 -4.81 0.08 20.32
CA ALA A 476 -3.98 -0.37 21.43
C ALA A 476 -3.60 0.82 22.33
N LYS A 477 -3.69 0.62 23.64
CA LYS A 477 -3.16 1.53 24.67
C LYS A 477 -2.43 0.73 25.73
N THR A 478 -1.26 1.19 26.17
CA THR A 478 -0.54 0.51 27.27
C THR A 478 -1.35 0.53 28.57
N THR A 479 -2.08 1.62 28.84
CA THR A 479 -2.98 1.73 29.99
C THR A 479 -4.33 2.26 29.53
N LEU A 480 -5.39 1.52 29.85
CA LEU A 480 -6.76 1.97 29.64
C LEU A 480 -7.13 2.97 30.74
N THR A 481 -7.65 4.12 30.34
CA THR A 481 -8.10 5.19 31.23
C THR A 481 -9.43 5.73 30.72
N LYS A 482 -10.16 6.44 31.58
CA LYS A 482 -11.39 7.14 31.17
C LYS A 482 -11.18 8.05 29.97
N ASP A 483 -10.11 8.84 29.98
CA ASP A 483 -9.84 9.83 28.94
C ASP A 483 -9.54 9.14 27.60
N ASN A 484 -8.72 8.08 27.61
CA ASN A 484 -8.40 7.31 26.41
C ASN A 484 -9.66 6.63 25.82
N ILE A 485 -10.59 6.14 26.66
CA ILE A 485 -11.87 5.57 26.19
C ILE A 485 -12.71 6.65 25.50
N TYR A 486 -12.84 7.83 26.13
CA TYR A 486 -13.61 8.94 25.55
C TYR A 486 -13.01 9.43 24.24
N ASP A 487 -11.70 9.63 24.18
CA ASP A 487 -11.00 10.11 22.99
C ASP A 487 -11.07 9.09 21.85
N THR A 488 -10.88 7.79 22.15
CA THR A 488 -11.02 6.72 21.16
C THR A 488 -12.45 6.61 20.65
N SER A 489 -13.45 6.71 21.54
CA SER A 489 -14.86 6.71 21.15
C SER A 489 -15.16 7.85 20.18
N LYS A 490 -14.68 9.06 20.47
CA LYS A 490 -14.83 10.24 19.59
C LYS A 490 -14.08 10.06 18.26
N LYS A 491 -12.85 9.53 18.30
CA LYS A 491 -12.04 9.20 17.11
C LYS A 491 -12.81 8.25 16.19
N TYR A 492 -13.28 7.13 16.70
CA TYR A 492 -14.00 6.14 15.90
C TYR A 492 -15.37 6.61 15.41
N ASN A 493 -16.08 7.42 16.19
CA ASN A 493 -17.32 8.05 15.73
C ASN A 493 -17.10 8.89 14.46
N ASN A 494 -15.99 9.65 14.40
CA ASN A 494 -15.61 10.38 13.19
C ASN A 494 -15.16 9.43 12.06
N ASN A 495 -14.40 8.39 12.40
CA ASN A 495 -13.91 7.43 11.41
C ASN A 495 -15.04 6.67 10.71
N ILE A 496 -16.14 6.39 11.40
CA ILE A 496 -17.34 5.75 10.83
C ILE A 496 -17.87 6.57 9.64
N GLU A 497 -17.87 7.90 9.71
CA GLU A 497 -18.30 8.76 8.60
C GLU A 497 -17.37 8.71 7.39
N TYR A 498 -16.07 8.47 7.59
CA TYR A 498 -15.13 8.22 6.49
C TYR A 498 -15.34 6.83 5.88
N LEU A 499 -15.57 5.81 6.71
CA LEU A 499 -15.86 4.46 6.25
C LEU A 499 -17.15 4.42 5.40
N LYS A 500 -18.20 5.15 5.80
CA LYS A 500 -19.44 5.30 5.00
C LYS A 500 -19.23 5.92 3.61
N GLN A 501 -18.14 6.67 3.39
CA GLN A 501 -17.84 7.25 2.07
C GLN A 501 -17.23 6.24 1.11
N ILE A 502 -16.58 5.19 1.63
CA ILE A 502 -15.93 4.15 0.85
C ILE A 502 -16.76 2.87 0.76
N THR A 503 -17.69 2.67 1.71
CA THR A 503 -18.52 1.47 1.79
C THR A 503 -20.02 1.78 1.71
N ASN A 504 -20.76 0.91 1.00
CA ASN A 504 -22.22 0.84 1.12
C ASN A 504 -22.65 -0.34 2.01
N THR A 505 -21.70 -1.03 2.66
CA THR A 505 -21.98 -2.18 3.51
C THR A 505 -22.71 -1.75 4.77
N ASN A 506 -23.52 -2.66 5.30
CA ASN A 506 -24.01 -2.64 6.66
C ASN A 506 -22.86 -2.43 7.67
N LEU A 507 -22.92 -1.33 8.41
CA LEU A 507 -21.93 -1.03 9.45
C LEU A 507 -21.98 -2.01 10.62
N GLN A 508 -23.01 -2.86 10.72
CA GLN A 508 -23.05 -3.95 11.70
C GLN A 508 -21.93 -4.99 11.50
N ASP A 509 -21.32 -5.02 10.31
CA ASP A 509 -20.16 -5.88 10.04
C ASP A 509 -18.84 -5.29 10.58
N PHE A 510 -18.89 -4.10 11.19
CA PHE A 510 -17.75 -3.38 11.73
C PHE A 510 -17.77 -3.43 13.25
N THR A 511 -16.73 -4.04 13.83
CA THR A 511 -16.52 -4.09 15.28
C THR A 511 -15.34 -3.20 15.65
N PHE A 512 -15.53 -2.35 16.65
CA PHE A 512 -14.50 -1.42 17.14
C PHE A 512 -14.07 -1.84 18.54
N ILE A 513 -12.77 -1.98 18.75
CA ILE A 513 -12.19 -2.56 19.95
C ILE A 513 -11.09 -1.63 20.46
N LEU A 514 -11.11 -1.34 21.75
CA LEU A 514 -10.04 -0.64 22.46
C LEU A 514 -9.42 -1.60 23.46
N LEU A 515 -8.16 -1.92 23.24
CA LEU A 515 -7.36 -2.81 24.08
C LEU A 515 -6.44 -2.02 25.00
N GLY A 516 -6.37 -2.47 26.25
CA GLY A 516 -5.48 -2.01 27.30
C GLY A 516 -4.65 -3.16 27.86
N PHE A 517 -3.33 -2.99 28.01
CA PHE A 517 -2.53 -3.95 28.77
C PHE A 517 -2.79 -3.77 30.29
N LEU A 518 -2.75 -2.53 30.76
CA LEU A 518 -3.07 -2.14 32.14
C LEU A 518 -4.37 -1.34 32.20
N SER A 519 -4.84 -1.07 33.42
CA SER A 519 -6.02 -0.25 33.69
C SER A 519 -5.77 0.76 34.80
N ASP A 520 -6.44 1.91 34.71
CA ASP A 520 -6.53 2.89 35.79
C ASP A 520 -7.85 2.76 36.55
N GLN A 521 -7.84 3.06 37.85
CA GLN A 521 -9.02 3.00 38.71
C GLN A 521 -10.14 3.95 38.24
N ASN A 522 -9.81 5.01 37.50
CA ASN A 522 -10.80 5.94 36.98
C ASN A 522 -11.76 5.34 35.93
N ILE A 523 -11.52 4.11 35.47
CA ILE A 523 -12.44 3.34 34.61
C ILE A 523 -13.76 3.05 35.32
N ASP A 524 -13.79 3.01 36.65
CA ASP A 524 -15.04 2.81 37.43
C ASP A 524 -16.12 3.86 37.14
N ASN A 525 -15.76 4.98 36.52
CA ASN A 525 -16.72 5.94 35.98
C ASN A 525 -17.65 5.34 34.90
N TYR A 526 -17.26 4.23 34.27
CA TYR A 526 -18.05 3.46 33.32
C TYR A 526 -18.77 2.26 33.93
N ARG A 527 -18.82 2.11 35.26
CA ARG A 527 -19.42 0.96 35.95
C ARG A 527 -20.83 0.57 35.51
N TYR A 528 -21.62 1.53 35.05
CA TYR A 528 -22.98 1.28 34.54
C TYR A 528 -23.00 0.44 33.25
N PHE A 529 -21.88 0.34 32.55
CA PHE A 529 -21.69 -0.47 31.34
C PHE A 529 -21.08 -1.85 31.63
N PHE A 530 -20.72 -2.15 32.88
CA PHE A 530 -20.13 -3.43 33.24
C PHE A 530 -21.21 -4.51 33.23
N THR A 531 -21.20 -5.35 32.21
CA THR A 531 -22.15 -6.45 32.04
C THR A 531 -21.77 -7.68 32.85
N ASP A 532 -20.46 -7.91 33.05
CA ASP A 532 -19.93 -8.98 33.89
C ASP A 532 -19.49 -8.41 35.24
N GLN A 533 -20.25 -8.71 36.29
CA GLN A 533 -19.97 -8.22 37.64
C GLN A 533 -18.84 -8.97 38.34
N THR A 534 -18.42 -10.12 37.80
CA THR A 534 -17.35 -10.94 38.38
C THR A 534 -16.00 -10.60 37.76
N TYR A 535 -15.98 -10.42 36.44
CA TYR A 535 -14.75 -10.16 35.70
C TYR A 535 -14.15 -8.78 36.00
N ASN A 536 -15.01 -7.75 36.08
CA ASN A 536 -14.62 -6.34 36.31
C ASN A 536 -14.28 -6.06 37.79
N THR A 537 -13.61 -6.99 38.47
CA THR A 537 -13.25 -6.88 39.89
C THR A 537 -11.77 -7.21 40.12
N PRO A 538 -11.15 -6.70 41.20
CA PRO A 538 -9.75 -6.99 41.50
C PRO A 538 -9.48 -8.50 41.58
N ARG A 539 -8.42 -8.97 40.92
CA ARG A 539 -7.95 -10.36 41.00
C ARG A 539 -6.81 -10.48 42.01
N GLU A 540 -6.75 -11.61 42.69
CA GLU A 540 -5.60 -11.94 43.55
C GLU A 540 -4.31 -11.96 42.71
N GLU A 541 -3.20 -11.47 43.27
CA GLU A 541 -1.87 -11.34 42.62
C GLU A 541 -1.76 -10.28 41.50
N PHE A 542 -2.84 -9.62 41.10
CA PHE A 542 -2.80 -8.53 40.11
C PHE A 542 -2.90 -7.16 40.79
N ALA A 543 -1.98 -6.27 40.44
CA ALA A 543 -1.97 -4.90 40.97
C ALA A 543 -3.01 -3.97 40.31
N VAL A 544 -3.63 -4.41 39.22
CA VAL A 544 -4.63 -3.66 38.45
C VAL A 544 -5.88 -4.51 38.23
N THR A 545 -7.04 -3.86 38.12
CA THR A 545 -8.32 -4.53 37.86
C THR A 545 -8.49 -4.77 36.37
N PRO A 546 -8.71 -6.00 35.90
CA PRO A 546 -9.03 -6.25 34.49
C PRO A 546 -10.45 -5.77 34.19
N TYR A 547 -10.68 -5.32 32.96
CA TYR A 547 -11.98 -4.83 32.53
C TYR A 547 -12.39 -5.39 31.17
N LYS A 548 -13.69 -5.70 31.00
CA LYS A 548 -14.33 -6.04 29.73
C LYS A 548 -15.75 -5.49 29.74
N PHE A 549 -16.03 -4.51 28.88
CA PHE A 549 -17.33 -3.84 28.78
C PHE A 549 -17.53 -3.15 27.43
N LYS A 550 -18.74 -2.65 27.16
CA LYS A 550 -19.11 -2.02 25.88
C LYS A 550 -19.66 -0.62 26.10
N VAL A 551 -19.16 0.36 25.34
CA VAL A 551 -19.62 1.75 25.37
C VAL A 551 -20.31 2.09 24.04
N PRO A 552 -21.54 2.61 24.02
CA PRO A 552 -22.23 2.94 22.77
C PRO A 552 -21.61 4.16 22.06
N PHE A 553 -21.64 4.16 20.73
CA PHE A 553 -21.29 5.35 19.94
C PHE A 553 -22.44 6.36 19.87
N PHE A 554 -22.12 7.64 20.04
CA PHE A 554 -23.12 8.71 19.95
C PHE A 554 -23.54 8.96 18.50
N GLY A 555 -24.83 8.76 18.18
CA GLY A 555 -25.38 9.02 16.85
C GLY A 555 -25.33 7.82 15.89
N HIS A 556 -24.85 6.65 16.35
CA HIS A 556 -24.84 5.41 15.57
C HIS A 556 -25.48 4.27 16.36
N GLN A 557 -26.78 4.04 16.13
CA GLN A 557 -27.52 2.98 16.81
C GLN A 557 -26.92 1.60 16.51
N GLY A 558 -26.76 0.79 17.55
CA GLY A 558 -26.28 -0.59 17.45
C GLY A 558 -24.76 -0.75 17.36
N LEU A 559 -24.00 0.34 17.17
CA LEU A 559 -22.54 0.30 17.20
C LEU A 559 -22.00 0.61 18.60
N VAL A 560 -20.99 -0.12 19.00
CA VAL A 560 -20.36 -0.03 20.32
C VAL A 560 -18.84 -0.11 20.20
N LEU A 561 -18.15 0.52 21.14
CA LEU A 561 -16.73 0.32 21.41
C LEU A 561 -16.58 -0.74 22.49
N GLU A 562 -16.01 -1.89 22.13
CA GLU A 562 -15.65 -2.94 23.07
C GLU A 562 -14.33 -2.58 23.75
N CYS A 563 -14.36 -2.37 25.06
CA CYS A 563 -13.22 -1.95 25.87
C CYS A 563 -12.71 -3.14 26.68
N ILE A 564 -11.44 -3.50 26.52
CA ILE A 564 -10.82 -4.62 27.22
C ILE A 564 -9.50 -4.17 27.82
N ALA A 565 -9.32 -4.36 29.12
CA ALA A 565 -8.03 -4.29 29.79
C ALA A 565 -7.71 -5.67 30.37
N GLU A 566 -6.71 -6.34 29.81
CA GLU A 566 -6.31 -7.69 30.25
C GLU A 566 -4.78 -7.81 30.21
N PRO A 567 -4.12 -7.86 31.38
CA PRO A 567 -2.67 -8.01 31.44
C PRO A 567 -2.18 -9.41 31.08
N GLU A 568 -2.99 -10.46 31.22
CA GLU A 568 -2.57 -11.82 30.85
C GLU A 568 -2.74 -12.06 29.35
N LEU A 569 -1.63 -12.24 28.63
CA LEU A 569 -1.67 -12.37 27.16
C LEU A 569 -2.46 -13.58 26.68
N LEU A 570 -2.43 -14.69 27.42
CA LEU A 570 -3.22 -15.88 27.09
C LEU A 570 -4.73 -15.58 27.14
N LYS A 571 -5.19 -14.82 28.14
CA LYS A 571 -6.61 -14.42 28.22
C LYS A 571 -6.97 -13.40 27.16
N LEU A 572 -6.08 -12.44 26.89
CA LEU A 572 -6.26 -11.49 25.79
C LEU A 572 -6.42 -12.21 24.45
N LYS A 573 -5.60 -13.24 24.19
CA LYS A 573 -5.70 -14.10 23.01
C LYS A 573 -7.05 -14.80 22.93
N GLU A 574 -7.56 -15.34 24.04
CA GLU A 574 -8.91 -15.95 24.06
C GLU A 574 -10.02 -14.92 23.81
N PHE A 575 -9.90 -13.68 24.30
CA PHE A 575 -10.87 -12.63 23.95
C PHE A 575 -10.82 -12.24 22.48
N ILE A 576 -9.63 -12.14 21.89
CA ILE A 576 -9.50 -11.88 20.46
C ILE A 576 -10.14 -13.01 19.64
N LYS A 577 -9.95 -14.28 20.03
CA LYS A 577 -10.66 -15.41 19.41
C LYS A 577 -12.18 -15.30 19.53
N GLU A 578 -12.68 -15.00 20.74
CA GLU A 578 -14.12 -14.84 20.99
C GLU A 578 -14.73 -13.75 20.12
N ILE A 579 -14.08 -12.58 20.05
CA ILE A 579 -14.56 -11.42 19.31
C ILE A 579 -14.50 -11.67 17.80
N CYS A 580 -13.38 -12.23 17.33
CA CYS A 580 -13.18 -12.59 15.93
C CYS A 580 -13.88 -13.90 15.52
N GLN A 581 -14.59 -14.55 16.44
CA GLN A 581 -15.38 -15.76 16.21
C GLN A 581 -14.57 -16.94 15.63
N ILE A 582 -13.35 -17.12 16.14
CA ILE A 582 -12.36 -18.12 15.69
C ILE A 582 -12.57 -19.47 16.37
#